data_AF-A0A975Z779-F1
#
_entry.id   AF-A0A975Z779-F1
#
_cell.length_a   1.000
_cell.length_b   1.000
_cell.length_c   1.000
_cell.angle_alpha   90.00
_cell.angle_beta   90.00
_cell.angle_gamma   90.00
#
_symmetry.space_group_name_H-M   'P 1'
#
loop_
_entity.id
_entity.type
_entity.pdbx_description
1 polymer ?
#
loop_
_entity_poly.entity_id
_entity_poly.type
_entity_poly.pdbx_seq_one_letter_code
_entity_poly.pdbx_strand_id
1 'polypeptide(L)'
;KDMRALIHSAEQAHCSSDLLQAVEAINRRQKHKLFERIRVFYDGDLRGKTFALWGLAFKPNTDDMRDAPSRELMEALWRHGAQVRAYDPEAMQETQRLYGHDERLSLMGTPEATLGGADALVICTEWQQFKAPDFELLK
;
A
#
# COMPACT_ATOMS: atom_id res chain seq x y z
N LYS A 1 11.77 0.85 10.79
CA LYS A 1 12.57 1.71 11.71
C LYS A 1 13.60 0.95 12.55
N ASP A 2 13.20 -0.03 13.38
CA ASP A 2 14.11 -0.67 14.35
C ASP A 2 15.25 -1.47 13.72
N MET A 3 14.99 -2.14 12.57
CA MET A 3 16.04 -2.86 11.85
C MET A 3 17.16 -1.94 11.35
N ARG A 4 16.82 -0.75 10.83
CA ARG A 4 17.81 0.25 10.38
C ARG A 4 18.62 0.80 11.54
N ALA A 5 17.98 1.03 12.69
CA ALA A 5 18.68 1.44 13.90
C ALA A 5 19.66 0.34 14.36
N LEU A 6 19.25 -0.94 14.31
CA LEU A 6 20.10 -2.07 14.67
C LEU A 6 21.29 -2.25 13.72
N ILE A 7 21.08 -2.09 12.40
CA ILE A 7 22.16 -2.09 11.40
C ILE A 7 23.15 -0.98 11.71
N HIS A 8 22.67 0.24 11.98
CA HIS A 8 23.52 1.37 12.30
C HIS A 8 24.33 1.15 13.59
N SER A 9 23.71 0.59 14.63
CA SER A 9 24.41 0.24 15.87
C SER A 9 25.45 -0.86 15.67
N ALA A 10 25.17 -1.87 14.84
CA ALA A 10 26.14 -2.92 14.50
C ALA A 10 27.34 -2.35 13.74
N GLU A 11 27.11 -1.45 12.78
CA GLU A 11 28.17 -0.73 12.05
C GLU A 11 29.05 0.10 12.99
N GLN A 12 28.44 0.83 13.93
CA GLN A 12 29.16 1.59 14.97
C GLN A 12 29.97 0.70 15.92
N ALA A 13 29.48 -0.51 16.20
CA ALA A 13 30.16 -1.49 17.04
C ALA A 13 31.19 -2.35 16.26
N HIS A 14 31.42 -2.08 14.97
CA HIS A 14 32.25 -2.88 14.08
C HIS A 14 31.85 -4.37 13.98
N CYS A 15 30.57 -4.66 14.19
CA CYS A 15 29.97 -5.98 14.02
C CYS A 15 29.38 -6.13 12.61
N SER A 16 29.47 -7.33 12.02
CA SER A 16 28.80 -7.61 10.74
C SER A 16 27.28 -7.45 10.89
N SER A 17 26.68 -6.77 9.91
CA SER A 17 25.24 -6.57 9.79
C SER A 17 24.66 -7.23 8.52
N ASP A 18 25.41 -8.12 7.87
CA ASP A 18 25.12 -8.67 6.54
C ASP A 18 23.73 -9.32 6.46
N LEU A 19 23.34 -10.08 7.50
CA LEU A 19 22.01 -10.70 7.57
C LEU A 19 20.90 -9.66 7.70
N LEU A 20 21.09 -8.63 8.52
CA LEU A 20 20.10 -7.57 8.71
C LEU A 20 19.95 -6.74 7.43
N GLN A 21 21.05 -6.44 6.75
CA GLN A 21 21.03 -5.78 5.45
C GLN A 21 20.30 -6.62 4.40
N ALA A 22 20.50 -7.94 4.38
CA ALA A 22 19.78 -8.85 3.51
C ALA A 22 18.26 -8.85 3.79
N VAL A 23 17.85 -8.88 5.06
CA VAL A 23 16.43 -8.81 5.45
C VAL A 23 15.81 -7.47 5.04
N GLU A 24 16.49 -6.34 5.28
CA GLU A 24 16.03 -5.02 4.83
C GLU A 24 15.87 -4.98 3.30
N ALA A 25 16.84 -5.51 2.56
CA ALA A 25 16.79 -5.57 1.10
C ALA A 25 15.62 -6.41 0.60
N ILE A 26 15.37 -7.58 1.19
CA ILE A 26 14.22 -8.44 0.86
C ILE A 26 12.91 -7.71 1.18
N ASN A 27 12.82 -7.06 2.34
CA ASN A 27 11.61 -6.33 2.74
C ASN A 27 11.31 -5.18 1.77
N ARG A 28 12.33 -4.40 1.37
CA ARG A 28 12.18 -3.35 0.34
C ARG A 28 11.71 -3.90 -1.00
N ARG A 29 12.23 -5.04 -1.44
CA ARG A 29 11.77 -5.70 -2.68
C ARG A 29 10.34 -6.21 -2.56
N GLN A 30 9.94 -6.71 -1.40
CA GLN A 30 8.59 -7.23 -1.16
C GLN A 30 7.51 -6.16 -1.37
N LYS A 31 7.77 -4.91 -0.95
CA LYS A 31 6.83 -3.78 -1.11
C LYS A 31 6.45 -3.50 -2.57
N HIS A 32 7.33 -3.81 -3.52
CA HIS A 32 7.10 -3.58 -4.96
C HIS A 32 6.32 -4.69 -5.65
N LYS A 33 6.22 -5.89 -5.04
CA LYS A 33 5.63 -7.07 -5.72
C LYS A 33 4.19 -6.86 -6.17
N LEU A 34 3.40 -6.11 -5.40
CA LEU A 34 2.00 -5.87 -5.70
C LEU A 34 1.84 -4.98 -6.94
N PHE A 35 2.60 -3.90 -7.01
CA PHE A 35 2.68 -3.05 -8.19
C PHE A 35 3.15 -3.84 -9.43
N GLU A 36 4.20 -4.65 -9.29
CA GLU A 36 4.73 -5.45 -10.40
C GLU A 36 3.69 -6.44 -10.96
N ARG A 37 2.89 -7.07 -10.09
CA ARG A 37 1.79 -7.95 -10.52
C ARG A 37 0.72 -7.18 -11.29
N ILE A 38 0.32 -6.01 -10.81
CA ILE A 38 -0.65 -5.14 -11.49
C ILE A 38 -0.12 -4.71 -12.85
N ARG A 39 1.14 -4.25 -12.90
CA ARG A 39 1.80 -3.82 -14.13
C ARG A 39 1.84 -4.94 -15.17
N VAL A 40 2.22 -6.15 -14.77
CA VAL A 40 2.24 -7.32 -15.66
C VAL A 40 0.83 -7.68 -16.14
N PHE A 41 -0.17 -7.63 -15.26
CA PHE A 41 -1.56 -7.95 -15.62
C PHE A 41 -2.13 -7.00 -16.68
N TYR A 42 -1.75 -5.71 -16.64
CA TYR A 42 -2.21 -4.69 -17.58
C TYR A 42 -1.21 -4.40 -18.71
N ASP A 43 -0.24 -5.28 -18.97
CA ASP A 43 0.81 -5.10 -19.99
C ASP A 43 1.52 -3.73 -19.91
N GLY A 44 1.60 -3.18 -18.70
CA GLY A 44 2.22 -1.88 -18.41
C GLY A 44 1.35 -0.64 -18.64
N ASP A 45 0.16 -0.74 -19.24
CA ASP A 45 -0.71 0.44 -19.47
C ASP A 45 -1.72 0.63 -18.33
N LEU A 46 -1.35 1.53 -17.40
CA LEU A 46 -2.16 1.88 -16.24
C LEU A 46 -2.84 3.25 -16.38
N ARG A 47 -2.64 3.95 -17.50
CA ARG A 47 -3.12 5.32 -17.68
C ARG A 47 -4.64 5.37 -17.67
N GLY A 48 -5.20 6.27 -16.86
CA GLY A 48 -6.65 6.45 -16.72
C GLY A 48 -7.35 5.36 -15.92
N LYS A 49 -6.65 4.29 -15.52
CA LYS A 49 -7.25 3.21 -14.71
C LYS A 49 -7.51 3.68 -13.29
N THR A 50 -8.54 3.12 -12.67
CA THR A 50 -8.92 3.36 -11.29
C THR A 50 -8.74 2.10 -10.47
N PHE A 51 -7.98 2.18 -9.38
CA PHE A 51 -7.76 1.06 -8.47
C PHE A 51 -8.52 1.28 -7.16
N ALA A 52 -9.35 0.30 -6.80
CA ALA A 52 -9.91 0.21 -5.46
C ALA A 52 -8.83 -0.34 -4.52
N LEU A 53 -8.54 0.36 -3.43
CA LEU A 53 -7.52 -0.03 -2.45
C LEU A 53 -8.15 -0.21 -1.08
N TRP A 54 -8.10 -1.44 -0.56
CA TRP A 54 -8.52 -1.77 0.78
C TRP A 54 -7.30 -1.98 1.67
N GLY A 55 -7.15 -1.14 2.68
CA GLY A 55 -6.02 -1.16 3.60
C GLY A 55 -4.95 -0.13 3.21
N LEU A 56 -4.70 0.79 4.14
CA LEU A 56 -3.73 1.88 4.06
C LEU A 56 -2.69 1.77 5.17
N ALA A 57 -3.05 1.27 6.35
CA ALA A 57 -2.11 1.03 7.44
C ALA A 57 -1.07 -0.05 7.10
N PHE A 58 0.10 -0.03 7.75
CA PHE A 58 1.14 -1.04 7.49
C PHE A 58 0.77 -2.45 7.98
N LYS A 59 -0.19 -2.56 8.89
CA LYS A 59 -0.76 -3.80 9.44
C LYS A 59 -2.14 -3.50 10.04
N PRO A 60 -2.95 -4.51 10.37
CA PRO A 60 -4.21 -4.30 11.08
C PRO A 60 -4.03 -3.67 12.47
N ASN A 61 -5.10 -3.03 12.95
CA ASN A 61 -5.27 -2.40 14.27
C ASN A 61 -4.31 -1.23 14.56
N THR A 62 -3.99 -0.42 13.55
CA THR A 62 -3.20 0.80 13.70
C THR A 62 -3.49 1.76 12.54
N ASP A 63 -3.27 3.05 12.76
CA ASP A 63 -3.28 4.11 11.75
C ASP A 63 -1.88 4.36 11.14
N ASP A 64 -0.84 3.67 11.60
CA ASP A 64 0.54 3.96 11.21
C ASP A 64 0.80 3.64 9.73
N MET A 65 1.21 4.67 8.99
CA MET A 65 1.51 4.58 7.56
C MET A 65 2.99 4.80 7.24
N ARG A 66 3.87 4.98 8.23
CA ARG A 66 5.26 5.46 7.98
C ARG A 66 6.04 4.60 6.98
N ASP A 67 5.88 3.28 7.06
CA ASP A 67 6.54 2.30 6.20
C ASP A 67 5.53 1.42 5.42
N ALA A 68 4.27 1.86 5.30
CA ALA A 68 3.18 1.03 4.77
C ALA A 68 3.35 0.69 3.28
N PRO A 69 3.18 -0.59 2.86
CA PRO A 69 3.23 -1.00 1.45
C PRO A 69 2.20 -0.30 0.55
N SER A 70 1.07 0.11 1.13
CA SER A 70 0.00 0.87 0.46
C SER A 70 0.53 2.18 -0.14
N ARG A 71 1.46 2.86 0.53
CA ARG A 71 2.05 4.11 0.05
C ARG A 71 2.88 3.91 -1.20
N GLU A 72 3.80 2.94 -1.15
CA GLU A 72 4.64 2.55 -2.29
C GLU A 72 3.77 2.15 -3.50
N LEU A 73 2.67 1.43 -3.25
CA LEU A 73 1.72 1.05 -4.29
C LEU A 73 1.03 2.27 -4.90
N MET A 74 0.41 3.13 -4.08
CA MET A 74 -0.31 4.32 -4.56
C MET A 74 0.61 5.24 -5.37
N GLU A 75 1.80 5.53 -4.84
CA GLU A 75 2.79 6.39 -5.52
C GLU A 75 3.30 5.77 -6.82
N ALA A 76 3.43 4.44 -6.91
CA ALA A 76 3.77 3.76 -8.16
C ALA A 76 2.64 3.80 -9.19
N LEU A 77 1.38 3.59 -8.77
CA LEU A 77 0.20 3.69 -9.62
C LEU A 77 0.05 5.11 -10.21
N TRP A 78 0.16 6.14 -9.37
CA TRP A 78 0.06 7.54 -9.80
C TRP A 78 1.15 7.93 -10.79
N ARG A 79 2.38 7.43 -10.61
CA ARG A 79 3.48 7.64 -11.58
C ARG A 79 3.18 7.05 -12.97
N HIS A 80 2.27 6.08 -13.06
CA HIS A 80 1.84 5.46 -14.31
C HIS A 80 0.48 5.99 -14.80
N GLY A 81 0.00 7.10 -14.24
CA GLY A 81 -1.22 7.77 -14.68
C GLY A 81 -2.53 7.11 -14.22
N ALA A 82 -2.46 6.21 -13.24
CA ALA A 82 -3.64 5.64 -12.61
C ALA A 82 -4.16 6.53 -11.46
N GLN A 83 -5.39 6.25 -11.04
CA GLN A 83 -6.07 6.84 -9.90
C GLN A 83 -6.37 5.78 -8.85
N VAL A 84 -6.54 6.20 -7.60
CA VAL A 84 -6.82 5.31 -6.47
C VAL A 84 -8.06 5.77 -5.71
N ARG A 85 -8.97 4.85 -5.45
CA ARG A 85 -10.07 5.01 -4.49
C ARG A 85 -9.76 4.13 -3.29
N ALA A 86 -9.50 4.72 -2.13
CA ALA A 86 -8.98 3.97 -0.99
C ALA A 86 -9.92 4.02 0.22
N TYR A 87 -9.86 2.95 0.99
CA TYR A 87 -10.49 2.85 2.29
C TYR A 87 -9.62 2.05 3.27
N ASP A 88 -9.55 2.54 4.51
CA ASP A 88 -8.99 1.85 5.67
C ASP A 88 -9.84 2.19 6.89
N PRO A 89 -10.09 1.26 7.83
CA PRO A 89 -10.89 1.57 9.01
C PRO A 89 -10.22 2.55 10.00
N GLU A 90 -8.88 2.64 10.03
CA GLU A 90 -8.16 3.45 11.05
C GLU A 90 -7.25 4.52 10.43
N ALA A 91 -6.69 4.28 9.23
CA ALA A 91 -5.64 5.13 8.66
C ALA A 91 -6.12 6.25 7.71
N MET A 92 -7.43 6.52 7.62
CA MET A 92 -7.97 7.52 6.69
C MET A 92 -7.50 8.94 7.00
N GLN A 93 -7.52 9.32 8.28
CA GLN A 93 -7.08 10.64 8.71
C GLN A 93 -5.57 10.83 8.50
N GLU A 94 -4.78 9.80 8.80
CA GLU A 94 -3.34 9.84 8.56
C GLU A 94 -3.02 9.90 7.06
N THR A 95 -3.77 9.18 6.22
CA THR A 95 -3.64 9.27 4.76
C THR A 95 -3.93 10.70 4.28
N GLN A 96 -5.04 11.29 4.75
CA GLN A 96 -5.41 12.66 4.42
C GLN A 96 -4.36 13.68 4.88
N ARG A 97 -3.70 13.45 6.03
CA ARG A 97 -2.61 14.28 6.53
C ARG A 97 -1.34 14.16 5.68
N LEU A 98 -1.02 12.96 5.20
CA LEU A 98 0.19 12.68 4.41
C LEU A 98 0.09 13.20 2.97
N TYR A 99 -1.07 13.04 2.33
CA TYR A 99 -1.25 13.35 0.90
C TYR A 99 -2.06 14.62 0.63
N GLY A 100 -2.76 15.17 1.62
CA GLY A 100 -3.60 16.34 1.42
C GLY A 100 -4.68 16.10 0.37
N HIS A 101 -5.02 17.14 -0.39
CA HIS A 101 -5.92 17.00 -1.53
C HIS A 101 -5.10 16.67 -2.78
N ASP A 102 -5.10 15.40 -3.17
CA ASP A 102 -4.51 14.90 -4.41
C ASP A 102 -5.63 14.42 -5.33
N GLU A 103 -5.73 14.95 -6.54
CA GLU A 103 -6.78 14.60 -7.50
C GLU A 103 -6.78 13.11 -7.89
N ARG A 104 -5.65 12.42 -7.69
CA ARG A 104 -5.47 11.00 -8.01
C ARG A 104 -5.87 10.09 -6.85
N LEU A 105 -6.26 10.64 -5.70
CA LEU A 105 -6.67 9.91 -4.50
C LEU A 105 -8.07 10.32 -4.04
N SER A 106 -8.98 9.36 -4.04
CA SER A 106 -10.30 9.51 -3.42
C SER A 106 -10.39 8.63 -2.18
N LEU A 107 -10.55 9.26 -1.01
CA LEU A 107 -10.79 8.57 0.26
C LEU A 107 -12.29 8.32 0.43
N MET A 108 -12.70 7.05 0.41
CA MET A 108 -14.11 6.67 0.43
C MET A 108 -14.58 6.36 1.86
N GLY A 109 -15.88 6.46 2.12
CA GLY A 109 -16.44 6.23 3.47
C GLY A 109 -16.57 4.75 3.85
N THR A 110 -16.59 3.84 2.87
CA THR A 110 -16.69 2.39 3.09
C THR A 110 -15.83 1.63 2.07
N PRO A 111 -15.50 0.35 2.31
CA PRO A 111 -14.79 -0.48 1.35
C PRO A 111 -15.56 -0.60 0.02
N GLU A 112 -16.86 -0.78 0.07
CA GLU A 112 -17.70 -1.00 -1.13
C GLU A 112 -17.74 0.24 -2.02
N ALA A 113 -17.71 1.42 -1.42
CA ALA A 113 -17.70 2.68 -2.15
C ALA A 113 -16.42 2.86 -3.00
N THR A 114 -15.32 2.16 -2.70
CA THR A 114 -14.10 2.20 -3.53
C THR A 114 -14.27 1.47 -4.86
N LEU A 115 -15.23 0.53 -4.95
CA LEU A 115 -15.39 -0.37 -6.09
C LEU A 115 -16.01 0.30 -7.32
N GLY A 116 -16.76 1.40 -7.12
CA GLY A 116 -17.45 2.07 -8.23
C GLY A 116 -16.49 2.50 -9.34
N GLY A 117 -16.62 1.92 -10.54
CA GLY A 117 -15.77 2.23 -11.69
C GLY A 117 -14.30 1.85 -11.54
N ALA A 118 -13.96 0.99 -10.57
CA ALA A 118 -12.60 0.49 -10.42
C ALA A 118 -12.30 -0.62 -11.44
N ASP A 119 -11.13 -0.55 -12.08
CA ASP A 119 -10.61 -1.61 -12.96
C ASP A 119 -10.13 -2.83 -12.16
N ALA A 120 -9.68 -2.64 -10.91
CA ALA A 120 -9.24 -3.70 -10.03
C ALA A 120 -9.38 -3.34 -8.55
N LEU A 121 -9.67 -4.37 -7.73
CA LEU A 121 -9.54 -4.32 -6.28
C LEU A 121 -8.17 -4.84 -5.84
N VAL A 122 -7.54 -4.09 -4.94
CA VAL A 122 -6.28 -4.44 -4.29
C VAL A 122 -6.48 -4.41 -2.78
N ILE A 123 -6.27 -5.56 -2.14
CA ILE A 123 -6.24 -5.67 -0.68
C ILE A 123 -4.79 -5.59 -0.23
N CYS A 124 -4.41 -4.50 0.43
CA CYS A 124 -3.03 -4.24 0.86
C CYS A 124 -2.79 -4.54 2.34
N THR A 125 -3.84 -4.48 3.17
CA THR A 125 -3.78 -4.74 4.60
C THR A 125 -4.93 -5.67 5.00
N GLU A 126 -4.65 -6.77 5.68
CA GLU A 126 -5.59 -7.86 5.98
C GLU A 126 -6.54 -7.61 7.17
N TRP A 127 -7.23 -6.47 7.16
CA TRP A 127 -8.27 -6.20 8.15
C TRP A 127 -9.36 -7.27 8.16
N GLN A 128 -9.87 -7.62 9.35
CA GLN A 128 -10.85 -8.70 9.51
C GLN A 128 -12.11 -8.48 8.64
N GLN A 129 -12.56 -7.23 8.53
CA GLN A 129 -13.72 -6.86 7.72
C GLN A 129 -13.53 -7.10 6.21
N PHE A 130 -12.29 -7.26 5.71
CA PHE A 130 -12.03 -7.54 4.29
C PHE A 130 -12.00 -9.03 3.96
N LYS A 131 -12.10 -9.93 4.94
CA LYS A 131 -11.92 -11.38 4.72
C LYS A 131 -13.15 -12.08 4.13
N ALA A 132 -14.31 -11.44 4.16
CA ALA A 132 -15.55 -11.96 3.59
C ALA A 132 -16.21 -10.87 2.72
N PRO A 133 -15.57 -10.46 1.61
CA PRO A 133 -16.20 -9.51 0.71
C PRO A 133 -17.45 -10.14 0.09
N ASP A 134 -18.49 -9.33 -0.06
CA ASP A 134 -19.62 -9.72 -0.88
C ASP A 134 -19.21 -9.65 -2.36
N PHE A 135 -18.98 -10.82 -2.97
CA PHE A 135 -18.55 -10.91 -4.36
C PHE A 135 -19.62 -10.45 -5.36
N GLU A 136 -20.89 -10.37 -4.95
CA GLU A 136 -21.93 -9.78 -5.80
C GLU A 136 -21.72 -8.27 -6.01
N LEU A 137 -21.04 -7.60 -5.09
CA LEU A 137 -20.65 -6.18 -5.18
C LEU A 137 -19.36 -5.97 -6.00
N LEU A 138 -18.64 -7.04 -6.37
CA LEU A 138 -17.37 -7.01 -7.11
C LEU A 138 -17.54 -7.23 -8.63
N LYS A 139 -18.75 -7.09 -9.16
CA LYS A 139 -19.09 -7.31 -10.58
C LYS A 139 -18.75 -6.14 -11.49
#